data_AF-A0A5J6N6K9-F1
#
_entry.id   AF-A0A5J6N6K9-F1
#
_cell.length_a   1.000
_cell.length_b   1.000
_cell.length_c   1.000
_cell.angle_alpha   90.00
_cell.angle_beta   90.00
_cell.angle_gamma   90.00
#
_symmetry.space_group_name_H-M   'P 1'
#
loop_
_entity.id
_entity.type
_entity.pdbx_description
1 polymer ?
#
loop_
_entity_poly.entity_id
_entity_poly.type
_entity_poly.pdbx_seq_one_letter_code
_entity_poly.pdbx_strand_id
1 'polypeptide(L)'
;WLDAVIFLIGIIVANVPEGLLATVTVCLTLTAKRMASKNCLVKNLEAVETLGSTSTICSDKTGTLTQNRMTVAHMWFDNQIIEADTTEDQSGLQYDRTSPGFKALAKIATLCNRAEFKSGQDGVAILKREVNGDASEAALLKCMELALGDVMGIRKRNKKVCEIPFNSTNKYQVSIHESDNPDDPRHLLVMKGAPERILDRCSTIFIGGKEKVLDEEMKEAFNNA
;
A
#
# COMPACT_ATOMS: atom_id res chain seq x y z
N TRP A 1 -62.92 19.59 42.87
CA TRP A 1 -61.70 18.75 42.83
C TRP A 1 -61.73 17.78 41.65
N LEU A 2 -62.78 16.97 41.46
CA LEU A 2 -62.86 16.03 40.32
C LEU A 2 -62.74 16.73 38.95
N ASP A 3 -63.52 17.80 38.73
CA ASP A 3 -63.48 18.56 37.47
C ASP A 3 -62.13 19.25 37.23
N ALA A 4 -61.49 19.74 38.30
CA ALA A 4 -60.17 20.34 38.22
C ALA A 4 -59.10 19.32 37.79
N VAL A 5 -59.22 18.06 38.24
CA VAL A 5 -58.33 16.96 37.82
C VAL A 5 -58.60 16.57 36.37
N ILE A 6 -59.85 16.47 35.95
CA ILE A 6 -60.22 16.17 34.55
C ILE A 6 -59.69 17.25 33.60
N PHE A 7 -59.86 18.53 33.97
CA PHE A 7 -59.36 19.66 33.17
C PHE A 7 -57.83 19.69 33.11
N LEU A 8 -57.15 19.42 34.24
CA LEU A 8 -55.69 19.30 34.29
C LEU A 8 -55.17 18.21 33.34
N ILE A 9 -55.79 17.01 33.34
CA ILE A 9 -55.42 15.91 32.44
C ILE A 9 -55.61 16.33 30.98
N GLY A 10 -56.74 16.97 30.65
CA GLY A 10 -57.01 17.46 29.30
C GLY A 10 -55.98 18.46 28.80
N ILE A 11 -55.55 19.40 29.65
CA ILE A 11 -54.48 20.36 29.31
C ILE A 11 -53.15 19.65 29.07
N ILE A 12 -52.80 18.65 29.88
CA ILE A 12 -51.54 17.91 29.72
C ILE A 12 -51.53 17.19 28.37
N VAL A 13 -52.57 16.42 28.05
CA VAL A 13 -52.67 15.68 26.78
C VAL A 13 -52.70 16.64 25.58
N ALA A 14 -53.41 17.77 25.68
CA ALA A 14 -53.47 18.73 24.58
C ALA A 14 -52.11 19.42 24.28
N ASN A 15 -51.21 19.51 25.26
CA ASN A 15 -49.92 20.19 25.11
C ASN A 15 -48.73 19.25 24.85
N VAL A 16 -48.83 17.96 25.20
CA VAL A 16 -47.75 17.00 24.95
C VAL A 16 -47.89 16.46 23.52
N PRO A 17 -46.89 16.66 22.64
CA PRO A 17 -46.99 16.15 21.27
C PRO A 17 -46.56 14.67 21.23
N GLU A 18 -47.46 13.73 21.51
CA GLU A 18 -47.11 12.30 21.63
C GLU A 18 -46.55 11.70 20.33
N GLY A 19 -46.94 12.25 19.18
CA GLY A 19 -46.45 11.81 17.86
C GLY A 19 -45.03 12.27 17.52
N LEU A 20 -44.49 13.28 18.20
CA LEU A 20 -43.20 13.89 17.82
C LEU A 20 -42.02 12.94 17.99
N LEU A 21 -41.99 12.14 19.05
CA LEU A 21 -40.92 11.17 19.28
C LEU A 21 -40.90 10.08 18.20
N ALA A 22 -42.08 9.63 17.76
CA ALA A 22 -42.21 8.65 16.70
C ALA A 22 -41.76 9.22 15.34
N THR A 23 -42.16 10.46 15.01
CA THR A 23 -41.76 11.10 13.75
C THR A 23 -40.26 11.35 13.68
N VAL A 24 -39.63 11.82 14.77
CA VAL A 24 -38.16 11.98 14.84
C VAL A 24 -37.46 10.65 14.60
N THR A 25 -37.92 9.57 15.26
CA THR A 25 -37.35 8.23 15.10
C THR A 25 -37.46 7.73 13.65
N VAL A 26 -38.62 7.93 13.01
CA VAL A 26 -38.84 7.55 11.61
C VAL A 26 -37.93 8.36 10.67
N CYS A 27 -37.81 9.67 10.88
CA CYS A 27 -36.93 10.55 10.10
C CYS A 27 -35.46 10.12 10.19
N LEU A 28 -34.95 9.85 11.39
CA LEU A 28 -33.59 9.36 11.60
C LEU A 28 -33.39 7.98 10.95
N THR A 29 -34.37 7.08 11.09
CA THR A 29 -34.32 5.73 10.50
C THR A 29 -34.26 5.77 8.96
N LEU A 30 -35.07 6.62 8.32
CA LEU A 30 -35.04 6.80 6.87
C LEU A 30 -33.68 7.33 6.40
N THR A 31 -33.07 8.23 7.17
CA THR A 31 -31.74 8.79 6.87
C THR A 31 -30.65 7.74 7.05
N ALA A 32 -30.68 6.99 8.15
CA ALA A 32 -29.79 5.86 8.39
C ALA A 32 -29.88 4.80 7.27
N LYS A 33 -31.09 4.51 6.78
CA LYS A 33 -31.29 3.60 5.63
C LYS A 33 -30.67 4.14 4.35
N ARG A 34 -30.75 5.45 4.10
CA ARG A 34 -30.07 6.10 2.96
C ARG A 34 -28.55 6.01 3.11
N MET A 35 -27.99 6.23 4.30
CA MET A 35 -26.56 6.08 4.56
C MET A 35 -26.09 4.63 4.35
N ALA A 36 -26.88 3.65 4.80
CA ALA A 36 -26.59 2.23 4.61
C ALA A 36 -26.52 1.84 3.12
N SER A 37 -27.38 2.42 2.27
CA SER A 37 -27.31 2.20 0.80
C SER A 37 -26.01 2.69 0.14
N LYS A 38 -25.21 3.50 0.86
CA LYS A 38 -23.89 3.97 0.45
C LYS A 38 -22.75 3.33 1.27
N ASN A 39 -22.98 2.13 1.81
CA ASN A 39 -22.03 1.39 2.66
C ASN A 39 -21.62 2.11 3.96
N CYS A 40 -22.43 3.06 4.45
CA CYS A 40 -22.21 3.71 5.75
C CYS A 40 -23.24 3.18 6.77
N LEU A 41 -22.82 2.20 7.58
CA LEU A 41 -23.67 1.56 8.58
C LEU A 41 -23.75 2.41 9.85
N VAL A 42 -24.96 2.82 10.21
CA VAL A 42 -25.24 3.56 11.45
C VAL A 42 -25.77 2.58 12.51
N LYS A 43 -25.03 2.41 13.61
CA LYS A 43 -25.44 1.54 14.73
C LYS A 43 -26.32 2.25 15.76
N ASN A 44 -26.17 3.56 15.91
CA ASN A 44 -26.96 4.39 16.82
C ASN A 44 -27.61 5.53 16.02
N LEU A 45 -28.94 5.65 16.05
CA LEU A 45 -29.68 6.59 15.19
C LEU A 45 -29.33 8.05 15.45
N GLU A 46 -28.96 8.39 16.67
CA GLU A 46 -28.51 9.74 17.05
C GLU A 46 -27.22 10.15 16.32
N ALA A 47 -26.37 9.18 15.96
CA ALA A 47 -25.11 9.46 15.26
C ALA A 47 -25.29 10.07 13.87
N VAL A 48 -26.47 9.91 13.26
CA VAL A 48 -26.83 10.55 11.98
C VAL A 48 -26.77 12.08 12.11
N GLU A 49 -27.32 12.62 13.19
CA GLU A 49 -27.37 14.05 13.44
C GLU A 49 -26.03 14.56 13.98
N THR A 50 -25.37 13.78 14.85
CA THR A 50 -24.05 14.12 15.40
C THR A 50 -23.02 14.41 14.30
N LEU A 51 -23.02 13.64 13.20
CA LEU A 51 -22.08 13.86 12.09
C LEU A 51 -22.34 15.21 11.39
N GLY A 52 -23.60 15.63 11.26
CA GLY A 52 -23.97 16.92 10.67
C GLY A 52 -23.59 18.12 11.54
N SER A 53 -23.59 17.93 12.87
CA SER A 53 -23.24 18.93 13.88
C SER A 53 -21.75 18.90 14.27
N THR A 54 -20.93 18.06 13.64
CA THR A 54 -19.51 17.90 13.97
C THR A 54 -18.68 19.09 13.47
N SER A 55 -17.91 19.71 14.36
CA SER A 55 -17.00 20.84 14.04
C SER A 55 -15.52 20.46 13.96
N THR A 56 -15.13 19.26 14.42
CA THR A 56 -13.74 18.79 14.41
C THR A 56 -13.71 17.27 14.20
N ILE A 57 -12.84 16.82 13.30
CA ILE A 57 -12.64 15.39 13.01
C ILE A 57 -11.26 14.99 13.53
N CYS A 58 -11.24 14.11 14.53
CA CYS A 58 -10.03 13.44 14.97
C CYS A 58 -9.93 12.10 14.22
N SER A 59 -8.98 11.98 13.30
CA SER A 59 -8.77 10.75 12.53
C SER A 59 -7.52 10.02 12.99
N ASP A 60 -7.60 8.69 13.09
CA ASP A 60 -6.41 7.86 13.11
C ASP A 60 -5.74 7.87 11.73
N LYS A 61 -4.43 7.61 11.67
CA LYS A 61 -3.67 7.53 10.42
C LYS A 61 -3.78 6.14 9.80
N THR A 62 -3.41 5.11 10.56
CA THR A 62 -3.14 3.78 9.99
C THR A 62 -4.44 2.99 9.84
N GLY A 63 -4.79 2.61 8.61
CA GLY A 63 -6.05 1.88 8.36
C GLY A 63 -7.30 2.76 8.31
N THR A 64 -7.14 4.08 8.50
CA THR A 64 -8.21 5.08 8.30
C THR A 64 -7.83 6.05 7.17
N LEU A 65 -6.74 6.82 7.34
CA LEU A 65 -6.22 7.68 6.27
C LEU A 65 -5.34 6.90 5.28
N THR A 66 -4.58 5.92 5.79
CA THR A 66 -3.71 5.06 4.98
C THR A 66 -4.28 3.66 4.84
N GLN A 67 -3.88 2.96 3.79
CA GLN A 67 -4.35 1.62 3.43
C GLN A 67 -3.85 0.49 4.36
N ASN A 68 -3.13 0.83 5.44
CA ASN A 68 -2.45 -0.11 6.35
C ASN A 68 -1.63 -1.20 5.61
N ARG A 69 -0.97 -0.80 4.52
CA ARG A 69 -0.18 -1.67 3.67
C ARG A 69 1.06 -0.91 3.22
N MET A 70 2.22 -1.56 3.35
CA MET A 70 3.46 -1.03 2.78
C MET A 70 3.39 -1.14 1.25
N THR A 71 3.66 -0.03 0.57
CA THR A 71 3.60 0.06 -0.90
C THR A 71 4.81 0.86 -1.36
N VAL A 72 5.42 0.46 -2.48
CA VAL A 72 6.53 1.22 -3.09
C VAL A 72 5.98 2.57 -3.55
N ALA A 73 6.58 3.67 -3.06
CA ALA A 73 6.14 5.02 -3.36
C ALA A 73 7.03 5.70 -4.40
N HIS A 74 8.35 5.56 -4.29
CA HIS A 74 9.32 6.19 -5.18
C HIS A 74 10.46 5.20 -5.49
N MET A 75 11.09 5.40 -6.64
CA MET A 75 12.28 4.69 -7.07
C MET A 75 13.30 5.69 -7.60
N TRP A 76 14.58 5.48 -7.31
CA TRP A 76 15.66 6.29 -7.86
C TRP A 76 16.53 5.44 -8.77
N PHE A 77 16.58 5.82 -10.05
CA PHE A 77 17.45 5.22 -11.07
C PHE A 77 17.70 6.24 -12.18
N ASP A 78 18.76 6.03 -12.97
CA ASP A 78 19.14 6.96 -14.05
C ASP A 78 19.28 8.44 -13.58
N ASN A 79 19.67 8.64 -12.30
CA ASN A 79 19.75 9.94 -11.63
C ASN A 79 18.42 10.72 -11.58
N GLN A 80 17.29 10.00 -11.51
CA GLN A 80 15.95 10.58 -11.45
C GLN A 80 15.11 9.87 -10.38
N ILE A 81 14.26 10.65 -9.70
CA ILE A 81 13.22 10.13 -8.82
C ILE A 81 11.97 9.86 -9.66
N ILE A 82 11.50 8.62 -9.62
CA ILE A 82 10.30 8.16 -10.30
C ILE A 82 9.25 7.82 -9.25
N GLU A 83 8.09 8.48 -9.33
CA GLU A 83 6.94 8.21 -8.48
C GLU A 83 6.17 6.98 -8.98
N ALA A 84 5.84 6.07 -8.06
CA ALA A 84 5.05 4.89 -8.33
C ALA A 84 3.59 5.09 -7.92
N ASP A 85 2.68 4.39 -8.59
CA ASP A 85 1.27 4.44 -8.23
C ASP A 85 1.00 3.72 -6.89
N THR A 86 0.57 4.50 -5.89
CA THR A 86 0.23 4.03 -4.54
C THR A 86 -1.28 3.82 -4.32
N THR A 87 -2.11 4.10 -5.33
CA THR A 87 -3.57 3.93 -5.26
C THR A 87 -3.97 2.46 -5.21
N GLU A 88 -5.10 2.15 -4.55
CA GLU A 88 -5.57 0.77 -4.43
C GLU A 88 -6.10 0.17 -5.74
N ASP A 89 -6.60 1.02 -6.62
CA ASP A 89 -7.25 0.68 -7.89
C ASP A 89 -6.33 0.89 -9.11
N GLN A 90 -5.09 1.33 -8.88
CA GLN A 90 -4.08 1.57 -9.91
C GLN A 90 -4.51 2.66 -10.91
N SER A 91 -5.14 3.72 -10.40
CA SER A 91 -5.64 4.87 -11.15
C SER A 91 -4.64 6.04 -11.22
N GLY A 92 -3.47 5.90 -10.59
CA GLY A 92 -2.45 6.94 -10.48
C GLY A 92 -1.54 7.04 -11.70
N LEU A 93 -0.42 7.72 -11.49
CA LEU A 93 0.57 8.00 -12.53
C LEU A 93 1.26 6.71 -13.01
N GLN A 94 1.33 6.56 -14.33
CA GLN A 94 2.16 5.54 -14.97
C GLN A 94 3.55 6.10 -15.22
N TYR A 95 4.57 5.29 -14.94
CA TYR A 95 5.98 5.62 -15.20
C TYR A 95 6.55 4.71 -16.29
N ASP A 96 7.66 5.13 -16.89
CA ASP A 96 8.34 4.35 -17.93
C ASP A 96 8.97 3.08 -17.35
N ARG A 97 8.48 1.94 -17.81
CA ARG A 97 8.98 0.59 -17.45
C ARG A 97 9.95 0.03 -18.49
N THR A 98 10.21 0.77 -19.56
CA THR A 98 11.02 0.30 -20.69
C THR A 98 12.50 0.62 -20.52
N SER A 99 12.83 1.60 -19.68
CA SER A 99 14.20 2.04 -19.45
C SER A 99 15.10 0.88 -18.98
N PRO A 100 16.36 0.84 -19.44
CA PRO A 100 17.31 -0.16 -18.97
C PRO A 100 17.54 -0.09 -17.46
N GLY A 101 17.56 1.12 -16.88
CA GLY A 101 17.72 1.35 -15.45
C GLY A 101 16.60 0.69 -14.64
N PHE A 102 15.35 0.88 -15.06
CA PHE A 102 14.20 0.22 -14.43
C PHE A 102 14.29 -1.29 -14.54
N LYS A 103 14.61 -1.84 -15.72
CA LYS A 103 14.71 -3.29 -15.93
C LYS A 103 15.77 -3.94 -15.03
N ALA A 104 16.92 -3.30 -14.86
CA ALA A 104 17.97 -3.78 -13.96
C ALA A 104 17.51 -3.75 -12.49
N LEU A 105 16.94 -2.63 -12.04
CA LEU A 105 16.42 -2.47 -10.68
C LEU A 105 15.28 -3.46 -10.40
N ALA A 106 14.36 -3.63 -11.35
CA ALA A 106 13.23 -4.55 -11.24
C ALA A 106 13.70 -6.01 -11.16
N LYS A 107 14.74 -6.39 -11.90
CA LYS A 107 15.37 -7.72 -11.81
C LYS A 107 15.96 -7.94 -10.41
N ILE A 108 16.64 -6.95 -9.83
CA ILE A 108 17.16 -7.02 -8.45
C ILE A 108 16.02 -7.18 -7.44
N ALA A 109 14.99 -6.33 -7.50
CA ALA A 109 13.84 -6.36 -6.59
C ALA A 109 13.04 -7.67 -6.67
N THR A 110 13.00 -8.28 -7.86
CA THR A 110 12.35 -9.56 -8.12
C THR A 110 13.15 -10.73 -7.55
N LEU A 111 14.47 -10.77 -7.79
CA LEU A 111 15.33 -11.90 -7.44
C LEU A 111 15.79 -11.90 -5.98
N CYS A 112 16.19 -10.73 -5.47
CA CYS A 112 16.68 -10.56 -4.10
C CYS A 112 15.50 -10.39 -3.12
N ASN A 113 14.54 -11.30 -3.15
CA ASN A 113 13.30 -11.19 -2.38
C ASN A 113 12.75 -12.60 -2.06
N ARG A 114 12.30 -12.82 -0.82
CA ARG A 114 11.75 -14.11 -0.36
C ARG A 114 10.24 -14.12 -0.25
N ALA A 115 9.58 -12.99 -0.44
CA ALA A 115 8.13 -12.93 -0.40
C ALA A 115 7.51 -13.75 -1.53
N GLU A 116 6.41 -14.45 -1.22
CA GLU A 116 5.64 -15.28 -2.16
C GLU A 116 4.14 -15.05 -1.99
N PHE A 117 3.39 -15.02 -3.09
CA PHE A 117 1.93 -14.99 -3.03
C PHE A 117 1.40 -16.33 -2.50
N LYS A 118 0.39 -16.30 -1.61
CA LYS A 118 -0.31 -17.53 -1.24
C LYS A 118 -1.11 -18.08 -2.43
N SER A 119 -1.23 -19.40 -2.51
CA SER A 119 -1.97 -20.10 -3.56
C SER A 119 -3.47 -19.78 -3.57
N GLY A 120 -4.11 -19.85 -4.75
CA GLY A 120 -5.57 -19.75 -4.89
C GLY A 120 -6.12 -18.32 -4.97
N GLN A 121 -5.31 -17.36 -5.45
CA GLN A 121 -5.65 -15.94 -5.47
C GLN A 121 -5.67 -15.32 -6.87
N ASP A 122 -5.85 -16.12 -7.92
CA ASP A 122 -5.73 -15.67 -9.32
C ASP A 122 -6.75 -14.58 -9.69
N GLY A 123 -7.96 -14.64 -9.12
CA GLY A 123 -9.01 -13.63 -9.31
C GLY A 123 -8.94 -12.41 -8.38
N VAL A 124 -7.96 -12.36 -7.46
CA VAL A 124 -7.79 -11.24 -6.53
C VAL A 124 -6.81 -10.23 -7.11
N ALA A 125 -7.14 -8.94 -7.06
CA ALA A 125 -6.25 -7.86 -7.48
C ALA A 125 -4.90 -7.96 -6.76
N ILE A 126 -3.79 -7.78 -7.50
CA ILE A 126 -2.41 -8.02 -7.02
C ILE A 126 -2.13 -7.35 -5.68
N LEU A 127 -2.54 -6.09 -5.53
CA LEU A 127 -2.35 -5.32 -4.30
C LEU A 127 -3.07 -5.90 -3.08
N LYS A 128 -4.19 -6.59 -3.29
CA LYS A 128 -5.00 -7.24 -2.24
C LYS A 128 -4.62 -8.70 -2.00
N ARG A 129 -3.76 -9.29 -2.84
CA ARG A 129 -3.27 -10.66 -2.64
C ARG A 129 -2.50 -10.77 -1.32
N GLU A 130 -2.74 -11.85 -0.59
CA GLU A 130 -1.97 -12.24 0.58
C GLU A 130 -0.60 -12.76 0.17
N VAL A 131 0.41 -12.36 0.94
CA VAL A 131 1.82 -12.65 0.69
C VAL A 131 2.44 -13.20 1.96
N ASN A 132 3.22 -14.28 1.84
CA ASN A 132 4.11 -14.77 2.87
C ASN A 132 5.43 -14.02 2.76
N GLY A 133 5.82 -13.24 3.77
CA GLY A 133 7.02 -12.42 3.78
C GLY A 133 6.84 -11.20 4.69
N ASP A 134 7.89 -10.44 4.93
CA ASP A 134 7.76 -9.17 5.64
C ASP A 134 7.10 -8.09 4.77
N ALA A 135 6.66 -7.00 5.40
CA ALA A 135 5.91 -5.95 4.72
C ALA A 135 6.68 -5.27 3.57
N SER A 136 8.00 -5.11 3.71
CA SER A 136 8.85 -4.46 2.71
C SER A 136 9.07 -5.38 1.51
N GLU A 137 9.34 -6.67 1.76
CA GLU A 137 9.46 -7.67 0.70
C GLU A 137 8.14 -7.89 -0.03
N ALA A 138 7.01 -7.89 0.68
CA ALA A 138 5.68 -7.98 0.08
C ALA A 138 5.36 -6.76 -0.80
N ALA A 139 5.76 -5.55 -0.38
CA ALA A 139 5.59 -4.34 -1.16
C ALA A 139 6.36 -4.41 -2.49
N LEU A 140 7.63 -4.85 -2.44
CA LEU A 140 8.46 -5.05 -3.63
C LEU A 140 7.88 -6.13 -4.54
N LEU A 141 7.45 -7.27 -4.00
CA LEU A 141 6.83 -8.35 -4.77
C LEU A 141 5.60 -7.84 -5.54
N LYS A 142 4.70 -7.13 -4.86
CA LYS A 142 3.48 -6.58 -5.47
C LYS A 142 3.80 -5.54 -6.54
N CYS A 143 4.76 -4.65 -6.28
CA CYS A 143 5.21 -3.64 -7.23
C CYS A 143 5.77 -4.29 -8.51
N MET A 144 6.64 -5.30 -8.37
CA MET A 144 7.23 -6.00 -9.51
C MET A 144 6.21 -6.86 -10.26
N GLU A 145 5.26 -7.47 -9.57
CA GLU A 145 4.17 -8.24 -10.20
C GLU A 145 3.26 -7.31 -11.02
N LEU A 146 2.93 -6.11 -10.53
CA LEU A 146 2.20 -5.10 -11.28
C LEU A 146 2.98 -4.56 -12.49
N ALA A 147 4.30 -4.47 -12.35
CA ALA A 147 5.17 -3.93 -13.39
C ALA A 147 5.45 -4.94 -14.52
N LEU A 148 5.73 -6.19 -14.15
CA LEU A 148 6.29 -7.23 -15.03
C LEU A 148 5.29 -8.36 -15.36
N GLY A 149 4.32 -8.63 -14.48
CA GLY A 149 3.30 -9.66 -14.67
C GLY A 149 3.75 -11.13 -14.54
N ASP A 150 5.02 -11.41 -14.26
CA ASP A 150 5.57 -12.78 -14.16
C ASP A 150 6.75 -12.86 -13.18
N VAL A 151 6.59 -12.40 -11.93
CA VAL A 151 7.70 -12.47 -10.95
C VAL A 151 8.16 -13.91 -10.71
N MET A 152 7.21 -14.84 -10.59
CA MET A 152 7.52 -16.24 -10.31
C MET A 152 8.22 -16.93 -11.48
N GLY A 153 7.85 -16.64 -12.73
CA GLY A 153 8.54 -17.17 -13.89
C GLY A 153 9.95 -16.59 -14.05
N ILE A 154 10.16 -15.30 -13.75
CA ILE A 154 11.50 -14.70 -13.72
C ILE A 154 12.38 -15.42 -12.69
N ARG A 155 11.90 -15.61 -11.46
CA ARG A 155 12.63 -16.35 -10.41
C ARG A 155 12.93 -17.80 -10.83
N LYS A 156 12.04 -18.45 -11.57
CA LYS A 156 12.25 -19.81 -12.08
C LYS A 156 13.33 -19.87 -13.17
N ARG A 157 13.39 -18.87 -14.05
CA ARG A 157 14.43 -18.76 -15.11
C ARG A 157 15.79 -18.36 -14.55
N ASN A 158 15.82 -17.59 -13.46
CA ASN A 158 17.04 -17.19 -12.75
C ASN A 158 17.19 -18.00 -11.46
N LYS A 159 17.54 -19.28 -11.60
CA LYS A 159 17.64 -20.22 -10.49
C LYS A 159 18.62 -19.72 -9.43
N LYS A 160 18.15 -19.63 -8.19
CA LYS A 160 18.96 -19.21 -7.04
C LYS A 160 19.93 -20.33 -6.64
N VAL A 161 21.23 -20.02 -6.66
CA VAL A 161 22.32 -20.93 -6.30
C VAL A 161 22.69 -20.78 -4.83
N CYS A 162 22.73 -19.55 -4.32
CA CYS A 162 23.10 -19.24 -2.94
C CYS A 162 22.35 -17.99 -2.47
N GLU A 163 22.11 -17.88 -1.17
CA GLU A 163 21.61 -16.66 -0.53
C GLU A 163 22.19 -16.42 0.85
N ILE A 164 22.34 -15.14 1.18
CA ILE A 164 22.61 -14.64 2.51
C ILE A 164 21.36 -13.87 2.95
N PRO A 165 20.61 -14.37 3.96
CA PRO A 165 19.46 -13.66 4.52
C PRO A 165 19.82 -12.24 4.95
N PHE A 166 18.82 -11.37 5.02
CA PHE A 166 18.98 -10.13 5.78
C PHE A 166 19.35 -10.43 7.24
N ASN A 167 20.38 -9.75 7.74
CA ASN A 167 20.77 -9.76 9.15
C ASN A 167 21.02 -8.31 9.60
N SER A 168 20.52 -7.94 10.79
CA SER A 168 20.71 -6.60 11.39
C SER A 168 22.18 -6.20 11.57
N THR A 169 23.08 -7.16 11.71
CA THR A 169 24.53 -6.91 11.80
C THR A 169 25.10 -6.45 10.45
N ASN A 170 24.74 -7.15 9.37
CA ASN A 170 25.25 -6.88 8.03
C ASN A 170 24.46 -5.76 7.32
N LYS A 171 23.18 -5.59 7.67
CA LYS A 171 22.22 -4.64 7.08
C LYS A 171 22.00 -4.80 5.57
N TYR A 172 22.25 -5.98 5.03
CA TYR A 172 21.99 -6.32 3.64
C TYR A 172 21.53 -7.79 3.50
N GLN A 173 20.92 -8.08 2.36
CA GLN A 173 20.56 -9.40 1.86
C GLN A 173 21.21 -9.58 0.48
N VAL A 174 21.72 -10.78 0.20
CA VAL A 174 22.36 -11.13 -1.08
C VAL A 174 21.81 -12.43 -1.61
N SER A 175 21.70 -12.55 -2.92
CA SER A 175 21.50 -13.84 -3.57
C SER A 175 22.28 -13.93 -4.89
N ILE A 176 22.68 -15.15 -5.24
CA ILE A 176 23.40 -15.47 -6.46
C ILE A 176 22.50 -16.35 -7.32
N HIS A 177 22.36 -16.02 -8.59
CA HIS A 177 21.47 -16.67 -9.53
C HIS A 177 22.20 -17.09 -10.80
N GLU A 178 21.73 -18.18 -11.40
CA GLU A 178 22.09 -18.54 -12.78
C GLU A 178 21.53 -17.49 -13.75
N SER A 179 22.25 -17.25 -14.85
CA SER A 179 21.78 -16.40 -15.94
C SER A 179 20.52 -16.98 -16.58
N ASP A 180 19.61 -16.11 -17.01
CA ASP A 180 18.47 -16.47 -17.84
C ASP A 180 18.85 -16.71 -19.30
N ASN A 181 20.08 -16.34 -19.70
CA ASN A 181 20.64 -16.65 -21.00
C ASN A 181 21.44 -17.97 -20.94
N PRO A 182 21.02 -19.04 -21.66
CA PRO A 182 21.73 -20.33 -21.68
C PRO A 182 23.19 -20.24 -22.16
N ASP A 183 23.49 -19.23 -22.99
CA ASP A 183 24.83 -19.04 -23.57
C ASP A 183 25.76 -18.22 -22.64
N ASP A 184 25.25 -17.71 -21.51
CA ASP A 184 26.02 -16.95 -20.54
C ASP A 184 26.32 -17.80 -19.29
N PRO A 185 27.56 -18.32 -19.14
CA PRO A 185 27.94 -19.15 -18.00
C PRO A 185 28.13 -18.36 -16.71
N ARG A 186 27.96 -17.04 -16.73
CA ARG A 186 28.17 -16.18 -15.55
C ARG A 186 27.02 -16.31 -14.56
N HIS A 187 27.35 -16.06 -13.30
CA HIS A 187 26.38 -15.92 -12.23
C HIS A 187 26.04 -14.45 -12.00
N LEU A 188 24.77 -14.18 -11.70
CA LEU A 188 24.29 -12.86 -11.32
C LEU A 188 24.18 -12.77 -9.80
N LEU A 189 25.00 -11.91 -9.18
CA LEU A 189 24.86 -11.54 -7.78
C LEU A 189 23.93 -10.32 -7.67
N VAL A 190 22.92 -10.40 -6.82
CA VAL A 190 22.02 -9.28 -6.50
C VAL A 190 22.03 -9.04 -4.99
N MET A 191 21.96 -7.76 -4.60
CA MET A 191 21.99 -7.33 -3.21
C MET A 191 20.96 -6.22 -2.97
N LYS A 192 20.34 -6.23 -1.79
CA LYS A 192 19.55 -5.09 -1.27
C LYS A 192 19.85 -4.88 0.21
N GLY A 193 19.69 -3.67 0.72
CA GLY A 193 20.02 -3.36 2.11
C GLY A 193 19.81 -1.88 2.43
N ALA A 194 20.36 -1.46 3.57
CA ALA A 194 20.36 -0.06 3.95
C ALA A 194 21.12 0.78 2.90
N PRO A 195 20.58 1.92 2.42
CA PRO A 195 21.13 2.71 1.32
C PRO A 195 22.64 2.99 1.47
N GLU A 196 23.06 3.45 2.64
CA GLU A 196 24.45 3.77 2.95
C GLU A 196 25.37 2.54 2.86
N ARG A 197 24.87 1.36 3.23
CA ARG A 197 25.63 0.11 3.22
C ARG A 197 25.79 -0.49 1.83
N ILE A 198 24.85 -0.22 0.95
CA ILE A 198 24.95 -0.61 -0.46
C ILE A 198 25.92 0.34 -1.17
N LEU A 199 25.78 1.65 -0.95
CA LEU A 199 26.65 2.66 -1.57
C LEU A 199 28.14 2.42 -1.25
N ASP A 200 28.47 2.12 0.01
CA ASP A 200 29.85 1.82 0.46
C ASP A 200 30.48 0.60 -0.25
N ARG A 201 29.67 -0.26 -0.88
CA ARG A 201 30.10 -1.51 -1.54
C ARG A 201 30.08 -1.43 -3.05
N CYS A 202 29.67 -0.29 -3.61
CA CYS A 202 29.57 -0.08 -5.04
C CYS A 202 30.71 0.82 -5.54
N SER A 203 31.37 0.40 -6.63
CA SER A 203 32.35 1.24 -7.36
C SER A 203 31.80 1.80 -8.67
N THR A 204 30.67 1.25 -9.15
CA THR A 204 30.00 1.65 -10.38
C THR A 204 28.50 1.81 -10.16
N ILE A 205 27.85 2.57 -11.04
CA ILE A 205 26.41 2.80 -11.09
C ILE A 205 25.90 2.64 -12.52
N PHE A 206 24.69 2.12 -12.67
CA PHE A 206 24.07 1.87 -13.96
C PHE A 206 23.18 3.05 -14.36
N ILE A 207 23.54 3.77 -15.43
CA ILE A 207 22.80 4.94 -15.93
C ILE A 207 22.61 4.82 -17.44
N GLY A 208 21.35 4.85 -17.91
CA GLY A 208 20.99 4.85 -19.32
C GLY A 208 21.46 3.60 -20.06
N GLY A 209 21.52 2.46 -19.38
CA GLY A 209 21.97 1.19 -19.97
C GLY A 209 23.48 0.96 -19.93
N LYS A 210 24.25 1.84 -19.29
CA LYS A 210 25.71 1.74 -19.21
C LYS A 210 26.18 1.80 -17.75
N GLU A 211 27.19 1.02 -17.44
CA GLU A 211 27.93 1.16 -16.19
C GLU A 211 28.84 2.40 -16.27
N LYS A 212 28.79 3.23 -15.23
CA LYS A 212 29.67 4.38 -15.02
C LYS A 212 30.35 4.24 -13.68
N VAL A 213 31.53 4.85 -13.53
CA VAL A 213 32.20 4.95 -12.23
C VAL A 213 31.33 5.77 -11.29
N LEU A 214 31.21 5.31 -10.04
CA LEU A 214 30.52 6.04 -8.99
C LEU A 214 31.46 7.12 -8.43
N ASP A 215 31.44 8.29 -9.04
CA ASP A 215 32.18 9.48 -8.60
C ASP A 215 31.49 10.19 -7.42
N GLU A 216 32.17 11.19 -6.84
CA GLU A 216 31.64 11.95 -5.70
C GLU A 216 30.38 12.76 -6.06
N GLU A 217 30.27 13.26 -7.29
CA GLU A 217 29.07 13.99 -7.76
C GLU A 217 27.83 13.07 -7.74
N MET A 218 27.97 11.83 -8.22
CA MET A 218 26.87 10.86 -8.18
C MET A 218 26.55 10.38 -6.76
N LYS A 219 27.54 10.30 -5.86
CA LYS A 219 27.29 10.01 -4.44
C LYS A 219 26.52 11.14 -3.76
N GLU A 220 26.87 12.39 -4.05
CA GLU A 220 26.11 13.55 -3.56
C GLU A 220 24.69 13.55 -4.10
N ALA A 221 24.51 13.27 -5.41
CA ALA A 221 23.18 13.15 -6.02
C ALA A 221 22.34 12.04 -5.37
N PHE A 222 22.94 10.90 -5.05
CA PHE A 222 22.28 9.81 -4.31
C PHE A 222 21.88 10.23 -2.89
N ASN A 223 22.74 10.96 -2.17
CA ASN A 223 22.44 11.41 -0.81
C ASN A 223 21.35 12.51 -0.75
N ASN A 224 21.19 13.26 -1.84
CA ASN A 224 20.17 14.31 -1.96
C ASN A 224 18.80 13.78 -2.40
N ALA A 225 18.75 12.60 -3.02
CA ALA A 225 17.53 11.98 -3.53
C ALA A 225 16.73 11.28 -2.42
#